data_AF-A0A955UHD0-F1
#
_entry.id   AF-A0A955UHD0-F1
#
_cell.length_a   1.000
_cell.length_b   1.000
_cell.length_c   1.000
_cell.angle_alpha   90.00
_cell.angle_beta   90.00
_cell.angle_gamma   90.00
#
_symmetry.space_group_name_H-M   'P 1'
#
loop_
_entity.id
_entity.type
_entity.pdbx_description
1 polymer ?
#
loop_
_entity_poly.entity_id
_entity_poly.type
_entity_poly.pdbx_seq_one_letter_code
_entity_poly.pdbx_strand_id
1 'polypeptide(L)'
;MIKLLKVSLALLAALALEGLIAGSAAAIPLGFSCITGNLAGDCAIGEAQLAVDVSDLGGGQVLFTFTNAGPAASSITDVYFDDGTLLGIAGLIDADDAALGYYGDAGVDFSQGASPPDLPGGNTIGFQTTAGFLADSDPPVSQNGVSVGQSLGVVFSLQAGGTYADVISELATGELRIGIHVQAFQSGGSESFVNVPVPEPGTALLLGLGLTALGLRRRSGSD
;
A
#
# COMPACT_ATOMS: atom_id res chain seq x y z
N MET A 1 -1.40 -2.22 -69.49
CA MET A 1 -0.68 -1.24 -68.64
C MET A 1 -1.75 -0.49 -67.87
N ILE A 2 -2.02 -0.79 -66.60
CA ILE A 2 -1.28 -0.30 -65.43
C ILE A 2 -1.38 -1.36 -64.32
N LYS A 3 -0.23 -1.96 -63.98
CA LYS A 3 0.05 -2.63 -62.69
C LYS A 3 0.56 -1.54 -61.73
N LEU A 4 0.50 -1.82 -60.43
CA LEU A 4 0.99 -1.01 -59.29
C LEU A 4 0.00 0.01 -58.70
N LEU A 5 -0.89 -0.45 -57.81
CA LEU A 5 -1.23 0.27 -56.58
C LEU A 5 -1.97 -0.66 -55.58
N LYS A 6 -1.28 -1.65 -55.01
CA LYS A 6 -1.86 -2.54 -53.97
C LYS A 6 -0.90 -2.87 -52.82
N VAL A 7 0.10 -2.02 -52.57
CA VAL A 7 1.09 -2.25 -51.50
C VAL A 7 1.41 -0.94 -50.80
N SER A 8 0.49 -0.35 -50.04
CA SER A 8 0.86 0.78 -49.14
C SER A 8 -0.05 1.04 -47.93
N LEU A 9 -1.09 0.26 -47.63
CA LEU A 9 -2.01 0.64 -46.53
C LEU A 9 -2.18 -0.41 -45.41
N ALA A 10 -1.61 -1.61 -45.57
CA ALA A 10 -1.74 -2.68 -44.57
C ALA A 10 -0.54 -2.77 -43.60
N LEU A 11 0.52 -1.99 -43.80
CA LEU A 11 1.73 -2.07 -42.96
C LEU A 11 1.97 -0.85 -42.06
N LEU A 12 1.11 0.18 -42.10
CA LEU A 12 1.18 1.33 -41.17
C LEU A 12 0.18 1.26 -40.01
N ALA A 13 -0.75 0.31 -39.99
CA ALA A 13 -1.71 0.14 -38.91
C ALA A 13 -1.28 -0.90 -37.85
N ALA A 14 -0.20 -1.64 -38.10
CA ALA A 14 0.31 -2.67 -37.19
C ALA A 14 1.43 -2.18 -36.25
N LEU A 15 1.83 -0.90 -36.34
CA LEU A 15 2.96 -0.32 -35.58
C LEU A 15 2.53 0.90 -34.73
N ALA A 16 1.26 0.93 -34.33
CA ALA A 16 0.69 2.03 -33.55
C ALA A 16 -0.09 1.54 -32.32
N LEU A 17 0.11 0.29 -31.89
CA LEU A 17 -0.56 -0.26 -30.71
C LEU A 17 0.40 -0.74 -29.61
N GLU A 18 1.73 -0.71 -29.81
CA GLU A 18 2.67 -1.05 -28.73
C GLU A 18 2.96 0.12 -27.76
N GLY A 19 2.28 1.26 -27.91
CA GLY A 19 2.68 2.52 -27.26
C GLY A 19 1.99 2.91 -25.96
N LEU A 20 0.98 2.17 -25.46
CA LEU A 20 0.23 2.58 -24.26
C LEU A 20 -0.01 1.40 -23.30
N ILE A 21 1.06 0.85 -22.73
CA ILE A 21 0.99 0.23 -21.40
C ILE A 21 2.11 0.84 -20.56
N ALA A 22 2.12 2.17 -20.46
CA ALA A 22 2.67 2.79 -19.27
C ALA A 22 1.72 2.36 -18.14
N GLY A 23 2.03 1.26 -17.47
CA GLY A 23 1.46 0.98 -16.17
C GLY A 23 1.76 2.22 -15.34
N SER A 24 0.75 3.04 -15.07
CA SER A 24 0.88 4.07 -14.05
C SER A 24 1.39 3.36 -12.80
N ALA A 25 2.46 3.87 -12.19
CA ALA A 25 2.81 3.52 -10.82
C ALA A 25 1.59 3.89 -9.96
N ALA A 26 0.69 2.91 -9.78
CA ALA A 26 -0.60 3.11 -9.17
C ALA A 26 -0.43 2.78 -7.70
N ALA A 27 -0.43 3.82 -6.87
CA ALA A 27 -0.57 3.67 -5.45
C ALA A 27 -1.94 3.05 -5.15
N ILE A 28 -1.97 2.02 -4.31
CA ILE A 28 -3.23 1.43 -3.82
C ILE A 28 -3.44 1.93 -2.39
N PRO A 29 -4.48 2.75 -2.14
CA PRO A 29 -4.81 3.20 -0.79
C PRO A 29 -5.50 2.08 -0.03
N LEU A 30 -5.03 1.86 1.19
CA LEU A 30 -5.63 0.96 2.17
C LEU A 30 -6.09 1.76 3.39
N GLY A 31 -7.33 1.53 3.79
CA GLY A 31 -7.83 1.98 5.09
C GLY A 31 -7.46 0.99 6.20
N PHE A 32 -7.83 1.34 7.42
CA PHE A 32 -7.58 0.54 8.62
C PHE A 32 -8.89 0.19 9.35
N SER A 33 -8.90 -0.90 10.09
CA SER A 33 -9.95 -1.28 11.04
C SER A 33 -9.38 -1.47 12.44
N CYS A 34 -10.10 -0.98 13.45
CA CYS A 34 -9.68 -0.99 14.85
C CYS A 34 -9.73 -2.40 15.44
N ILE A 35 -8.70 -2.80 16.19
CA ILE A 35 -8.61 -4.16 16.76
C ILE A 35 -8.65 -4.19 18.30
N THR A 36 -8.28 -3.10 18.97
CA THR A 36 -8.29 -3.02 20.45
C THR A 36 -9.66 -2.59 20.97
N GLY A 37 -10.27 -1.58 20.37
CA GLY A 37 -11.62 -1.16 20.74
C GLY A 37 -11.73 -0.60 22.17
N ASN A 38 -10.67 0.02 22.71
CA ASN A 38 -10.69 0.55 24.08
C ASN A 38 -11.72 1.68 24.23
N LEU A 39 -11.84 2.53 23.20
CA LEU A 39 -12.78 3.63 23.06
C LEU A 39 -13.31 3.69 21.63
N ALA A 40 -14.62 3.49 21.47
CA ALA A 40 -15.27 3.49 20.16
C ALA A 40 -15.07 4.79 19.35
N GLY A 41 -14.93 5.93 20.02
CA GLY A 41 -14.64 7.21 19.38
C GLY A 41 -13.25 7.27 18.75
N ASP A 42 -12.23 6.70 19.41
CA ASP A 42 -10.85 6.70 18.92
C ASP A 42 -10.71 5.74 17.74
N CYS A 43 -11.38 4.58 17.79
CA CYS A 43 -11.51 3.70 16.64
C CYS A 43 -12.14 4.41 15.43
N ALA A 44 -13.29 5.07 15.63
CA ALA A 44 -13.98 5.76 14.54
C ALA A 44 -13.14 6.90 13.94
N ILE A 45 -12.32 7.58 14.75
CA ILE A 45 -11.36 8.57 14.26
C ILE A 45 -10.31 7.89 13.39
N GLY A 46 -9.64 6.86 13.91
CA GLY A 46 -8.57 6.16 13.19
C GLY A 46 -9.02 5.59 11.85
N GLU A 47 -10.16 4.88 11.84
CA GLU A 47 -10.73 4.29 10.62
C GLU A 47 -11.14 5.34 9.56
N ALA A 48 -11.44 6.57 9.99
CA ALA A 48 -11.87 7.65 9.09
C ALA A 48 -10.72 8.47 8.49
N GLN A 49 -9.51 8.44 9.08
CA GLN A 49 -8.45 9.38 8.70
C GLN A 49 -7.06 8.79 8.50
N LEU A 50 -6.85 7.55 8.91
CA LEU A 50 -5.56 6.87 8.76
C LEU A 50 -5.62 5.98 7.53
N ALA A 51 -4.56 6.04 6.74
CA ALA A 51 -4.43 5.26 5.52
C ALA A 51 -2.96 4.91 5.26
N VAL A 52 -2.76 3.86 4.46
CA VAL A 52 -1.45 3.54 3.90
C VAL A 52 -1.58 3.38 2.39
N ASP A 53 -0.75 4.11 1.65
CA ASP A 53 -0.63 3.95 0.20
C ASP A 53 0.52 3.01 -0.12
N VAL A 54 0.25 1.99 -0.93
CA VAL A 54 1.27 1.02 -1.36
C VAL A 54 1.66 1.32 -2.81
N SER A 55 2.93 1.58 -3.09
CA SER A 55 3.42 2.00 -4.40
C SER A 55 4.61 1.17 -4.88
N ASP A 56 4.61 0.80 -6.16
CA ASP A 56 5.74 0.14 -6.82
C ASP A 56 6.87 1.15 -7.09
N LEU A 57 8.05 0.91 -6.52
CA LEU A 57 9.26 1.70 -6.80
C LEU A 57 10.08 1.10 -7.95
N GLY A 58 9.71 -0.10 -8.43
CA GLY A 58 10.53 -0.90 -9.31
C GLY A 58 11.74 -1.50 -8.58
N GLY A 59 12.59 -2.22 -9.32
CA GLY A 59 13.84 -2.76 -8.78
C GLY A 59 13.69 -3.78 -7.64
N GLY A 60 12.49 -4.33 -7.43
CA GLY A 60 12.19 -5.21 -6.30
C GLY A 60 11.98 -4.46 -4.99
N GLN A 61 11.48 -3.22 -5.04
CA GLN A 61 11.14 -2.41 -3.87
C GLN A 61 9.70 -1.90 -3.92
N VAL A 62 9.12 -1.74 -2.74
CA VAL A 62 7.76 -1.20 -2.54
C VAL A 62 7.83 -0.12 -1.46
N LEU A 63 7.09 0.96 -1.67
CA LEU A 63 6.91 2.03 -0.69
C LEU A 63 5.53 1.90 -0.03
N PHE A 64 5.52 1.90 1.29
CA PHE A 64 4.32 2.07 2.11
C PHE A 64 4.33 3.49 2.68
N THR A 65 3.37 4.32 2.29
CA THR A 65 3.24 5.69 2.78
C THR A 65 2.07 5.78 3.74
N PHE A 66 2.36 5.84 5.04
CA PHE A 66 1.37 6.03 6.09
C PHE A 66 0.98 7.50 6.19
N THR A 67 -0.31 7.79 6.20
CA THR A 67 -0.83 9.16 6.21
C THR A 67 -1.90 9.32 7.27
N ASN A 68 -1.90 10.49 7.92
CA ASN A 68 -2.95 10.93 8.82
C ASN A 68 -3.62 12.19 8.25
N ALA A 69 -4.67 12.02 7.43
CA ALA A 69 -5.22 13.10 6.60
C ALA A 69 -6.42 13.85 7.22
N GLY A 70 -6.91 13.41 8.38
CA GLY A 70 -8.15 13.92 8.98
C GLY A 70 -7.93 14.97 10.05
N PRO A 71 -8.98 15.66 10.50
CA PRO A 71 -8.85 16.83 11.36
C PRO A 71 -8.71 16.50 12.85
N ALA A 72 -9.01 15.27 13.27
CA ALA A 72 -9.03 14.92 14.69
C ALA A 72 -7.63 14.56 15.19
N ALA A 73 -7.29 14.96 16.41
CA ALA A 73 -5.99 14.64 16.99
C ALA A 73 -5.78 13.13 17.08
N SER A 74 -4.68 12.66 16.53
CA SER A 74 -4.14 11.30 16.61
C SER A 74 -2.71 11.33 16.07
N SER A 75 -1.89 10.35 16.45
CA SER A 75 -0.52 10.21 15.95
C SER A 75 -0.21 8.72 15.76
N ILE A 76 0.16 8.30 14.55
CA ILE A 76 0.67 6.95 14.31
C ILE A 76 2.07 6.91 14.92
N THR A 77 2.28 6.11 15.94
CA THR A 77 3.57 6.02 16.64
C THR A 77 4.35 4.78 16.24
N ASP A 78 3.67 3.74 15.80
CA ASP A 78 4.31 2.49 15.45
C ASP A 78 3.66 1.88 14.22
N VAL A 79 4.48 1.24 13.40
CA VAL A 79 4.05 0.46 12.23
C VAL A 79 4.62 -0.95 12.34
N TYR A 80 3.80 -1.94 11.97
CA TYR A 80 4.11 -3.36 12.07
C TYR A 80 3.66 -4.05 10.79
N PHE A 81 4.42 -5.03 10.33
CA PHE A 81 4.03 -5.88 9.21
C PHE A 81 4.16 -7.34 9.64
N ASP A 82 3.20 -8.17 9.25
CA ASP A 82 3.35 -9.62 9.34
C ASP A 82 3.91 -10.18 8.01
N ASP A 83 4.01 -11.50 7.92
CA ASP A 83 4.80 -12.19 6.90
C ASP A 83 4.19 -12.08 5.49
N GLY A 84 5.00 -12.28 4.45
CA GLY A 84 4.58 -12.17 3.05
C GLY A 84 5.77 -12.16 2.10
N THR A 85 5.63 -11.54 0.93
CA THR A 85 6.70 -11.41 -0.08
C THR A 85 7.78 -10.37 0.30
N LEU A 86 7.60 -9.66 1.41
CA LEU A 86 8.56 -8.69 1.94
C LEU A 86 9.85 -9.39 2.43
N LEU A 87 11.00 -8.76 2.22
CA LEU A 87 12.32 -9.25 2.67
C LEU A 87 12.84 -8.47 3.89
N GLY A 88 12.62 -7.15 3.91
CA GLY A 88 13.09 -6.28 4.98
C GLY A 88 12.94 -4.81 4.64
N ILE A 89 12.87 -3.98 5.69
CA ILE A 89 12.90 -2.52 5.57
C ILE A 89 14.26 -2.14 5.00
N ALA A 90 14.25 -1.49 3.85
CA ALA A 90 15.42 -0.98 3.15
C ALA A 90 15.74 0.47 3.54
N GLY A 91 14.76 1.20 4.06
CA GLY A 91 14.95 2.54 4.61
C GLY A 91 13.62 3.24 4.91
N LEU A 92 13.72 4.36 5.60
CA LEU A 92 12.61 5.22 5.98
C LEU A 92 12.67 6.55 5.20
N ILE A 93 11.52 7.21 5.12
CA ILE A 93 11.38 8.57 4.58
C ILE A 93 10.66 9.39 5.64
N ASP A 94 11.44 10.12 6.42
CA ASP A 94 11.00 10.92 7.56
C ASP A 94 11.94 12.13 7.76
N ALA A 95 12.00 12.71 8.95
CA ALA A 95 12.73 13.93 9.22
C ALA A 95 14.25 13.82 9.00
N ASP A 96 14.85 12.65 9.22
CA ASP A 96 16.31 12.48 9.17
C ASP A 96 16.79 11.29 8.32
N ASP A 97 15.87 10.43 7.85
CA ASP A 97 16.12 9.40 6.85
C ASP A 97 15.52 9.75 5.48
N ALA A 98 16.34 9.55 4.44
CA ALA A 98 16.02 9.89 3.05
C ALA A 98 16.20 8.69 2.11
N ALA A 99 15.48 7.59 2.35
CA ALA A 99 15.64 6.33 1.60
C ALA A 99 15.56 6.49 0.07
N LEU A 100 14.79 7.47 -0.42
CA LEU A 100 14.63 7.76 -1.85
C LEU A 100 15.32 9.06 -2.29
N GLY A 101 16.26 9.58 -1.50
CA GLY A 101 17.01 10.81 -1.80
C GLY A 101 16.27 12.11 -1.45
N TYR A 102 15.16 12.02 -0.73
CA TYR A 102 14.41 13.14 -0.16
C TYR A 102 13.92 12.79 1.25
N TYR A 103 13.78 13.81 2.10
CA TYR A 103 13.26 13.69 3.46
C TYR A 103 11.72 13.79 3.48
N GLY A 104 11.10 13.21 4.50
CA GLY A 104 9.69 13.33 4.83
C GLY A 104 9.37 14.60 5.64
N ASP A 105 8.27 14.53 6.40
CA ASP A 105 7.81 15.65 7.21
C ASP A 105 8.72 15.88 8.42
N ALA A 106 9.11 17.14 8.68
CA ALA A 106 10.09 17.49 9.73
C ALA A 106 9.66 17.20 11.19
N GLY A 107 8.43 16.73 11.40
CA GLY A 107 7.93 16.30 12.72
C GLY A 107 7.61 14.81 12.78
N VAL A 108 8.02 14.04 11.78
CA VAL A 108 7.91 12.58 11.72
C VAL A 108 9.34 12.05 11.82
N ASP A 109 9.66 11.25 12.82
CA ASP A 109 11.03 10.81 13.10
C ASP A 109 10.95 9.38 13.65
N PHE A 110 11.39 8.39 12.87
CA PHE A 110 11.19 6.97 13.15
C PHE A 110 12.50 6.20 13.06
N SER A 111 12.61 5.18 13.91
CA SER A 111 13.70 4.22 13.88
C SER A 111 13.17 2.81 13.64
N GLN A 112 13.95 1.97 12.97
CA GLN A 112 13.61 0.56 12.80
C GLN A 112 13.61 -0.18 14.15
N GLY A 113 12.60 -1.03 14.37
CA GLY A 113 12.28 -1.65 15.65
C GLY A 113 11.09 -0.96 16.31
N ALA A 114 10.45 -1.63 17.27
CA ALA A 114 9.39 -1.01 18.05
C ALA A 114 9.36 -1.58 19.48
N SER A 115 8.88 -0.77 20.42
CA SER A 115 8.67 -1.18 21.80
C SER A 115 7.23 -0.85 22.24
N PRO A 116 6.30 -1.83 22.24
CA PRO A 116 6.53 -3.28 22.22
C PRO A 116 6.85 -3.85 20.82
N PRO A 117 7.50 -5.04 20.72
CA PRO A 117 7.79 -5.67 19.43
C PRO A 117 6.57 -6.29 18.75
N ASP A 118 5.48 -6.48 19.50
CA ASP A 118 4.22 -7.03 19.02
C ASP A 118 3.15 -5.93 18.98
N LEU A 119 2.37 -5.88 17.90
CA LEU A 119 1.23 -4.97 17.78
C LEU A 119 0.28 -5.16 18.98
N PRO A 120 -0.01 -4.11 19.77
CA PRO A 120 -0.93 -4.23 20.90
C PRO A 120 -2.31 -4.71 20.43
N GLY A 121 -2.82 -5.79 21.03
CA GLY A 121 -4.07 -6.45 20.63
C GLY A 121 -3.97 -7.39 19.43
N GLY A 122 -2.85 -7.41 18.68
CA GLY A 122 -2.67 -8.22 17.48
C GLY A 122 -2.83 -9.72 17.69
N ASN A 123 -2.45 -10.22 18.87
CA ASN A 123 -2.61 -11.63 19.24
C ASN A 123 -4.07 -12.11 19.21
N THR A 124 -5.05 -11.22 19.42
CA THR A 124 -6.48 -11.57 19.40
C THR A 124 -7.01 -11.94 18.01
N ILE A 125 -6.34 -11.45 16.97
CA ILE A 125 -6.66 -11.70 15.56
C ILE A 125 -5.58 -12.53 14.84
N GLY A 126 -4.63 -13.09 15.60
CA GLY A 126 -3.50 -13.84 15.06
C GLY A 126 -2.56 -13.00 14.19
N PHE A 127 -2.47 -11.69 14.43
CA PHE A 127 -1.42 -10.85 13.84
C PHE A 127 -0.08 -11.15 14.53
N GLN A 128 0.95 -11.45 13.73
CA GLN A 128 2.28 -11.76 14.22
C GLN A 128 3.29 -10.86 13.52
N THR A 129 3.86 -9.91 14.25
CA THR A 129 4.88 -9.02 13.69
C THR A 129 6.08 -9.85 13.23
N THR A 130 6.47 -9.71 11.97
CA THR A 130 7.70 -10.32 11.46
C THR A 130 8.90 -9.57 12.03
N ALA A 131 9.87 -10.31 12.59
CA ALA A 131 11.03 -9.71 13.23
C ALA A 131 11.80 -8.79 12.25
N GLY A 132 11.99 -7.52 12.63
CA GLY A 132 12.63 -6.50 11.80
C GLY A 132 11.69 -5.78 10.83
N PHE A 133 10.40 -6.15 10.76
CA PHE A 133 9.40 -5.48 9.92
C PHE A 133 8.50 -4.59 10.76
N LEU A 134 9.14 -3.70 11.53
CA LEU A 134 8.49 -2.77 12.43
C LEU A 134 9.35 -1.53 12.61
N ALA A 135 8.71 -0.39 12.86
CA ALA A 135 9.34 0.88 13.17
C ALA A 135 8.49 1.66 14.18
N ASP A 136 9.13 2.44 15.04
CA ASP A 136 8.55 3.22 16.13
C ASP A 136 9.11 4.65 16.06
N SER A 137 8.30 5.63 16.43
CA SER A 137 8.68 7.01 16.44
C SER A 137 9.64 7.32 17.59
N ASP A 138 10.70 8.05 17.26
CA ASP A 138 11.74 8.36 18.23
C ASP A 138 11.23 9.30 19.34
N PRO A 139 11.79 9.24 20.57
CA PRO A 139 11.35 10.09 21.65
C PRO A 139 11.48 11.59 21.33
N PRO A 140 10.42 12.40 21.57
CA PRO A 140 9.19 12.03 22.24
C PRO A 140 8.13 11.43 21.30
N VAL A 141 7.77 10.16 21.58
CA VAL A 141 7.08 9.22 20.68
C VAL A 141 5.85 9.82 19.99
N SER A 142 4.88 10.37 20.72
CA SER A 142 3.64 10.84 20.09
C SER A 142 3.77 12.13 19.31
N GLN A 143 4.79 12.95 19.60
CA GLN A 143 5.06 14.21 18.89
C GLN A 143 5.88 13.99 17.61
N ASN A 144 6.70 12.94 17.59
CA ASN A 144 7.50 12.51 16.45
C ASN A 144 6.79 11.45 15.59
N GLY A 145 5.60 11.01 16.00
CA GLY A 145 4.74 10.14 15.20
C GLY A 145 4.06 10.90 14.05
N VAL A 146 3.32 10.16 13.21
CA VAL A 146 2.57 10.73 12.08
C VAL A 146 1.31 11.44 12.58
N SER A 147 1.44 12.73 12.89
CA SER A 147 0.31 13.58 13.30
C SER A 147 -0.52 14.05 12.10
N VAL A 148 -1.63 14.72 12.39
CA VAL A 148 -2.54 15.28 11.38
C VAL A 148 -1.79 16.10 10.31
N GLY A 149 -1.99 15.72 9.06
CA GLY A 149 -1.40 16.34 7.87
C GLY A 149 -0.01 15.87 7.50
N GLN A 150 0.55 14.88 8.23
CA GLN A 150 1.88 14.35 7.99
C GLN A 150 1.85 12.93 7.42
N SER A 151 3.02 12.47 6.97
CA SER A 151 3.24 11.15 6.41
C SER A 151 4.59 10.53 6.81
N LEU A 152 4.62 9.20 6.86
CA LEU A 152 5.83 8.38 6.98
C LEU A 152 5.95 7.47 5.77
N GLY A 153 7.11 7.43 5.13
CA GLY A 153 7.42 6.43 4.12
C GLY A 153 8.26 5.27 4.68
N VAL A 154 7.85 4.03 4.40
CA VAL A 154 8.62 2.82 4.72
C VAL A 154 8.91 2.07 3.43
N VAL A 155 10.19 1.98 3.07
CA VAL A 155 10.63 1.27 1.86
C VAL A 155 10.99 -0.15 2.24
N PHE A 156 10.38 -1.13 1.56
CA PHE A 156 10.73 -2.53 1.68
C PHE A 156 11.46 -3.03 0.43
N SER A 157 12.46 -3.88 0.65
CA SER A 157 12.93 -4.80 -0.40
C SER A 157 12.03 -6.04 -0.44
N LEU A 158 11.81 -6.58 -1.63
CA LEU A 158 11.09 -7.83 -1.86
C LEU A 158 12.04 -9.02 -1.87
N GLN A 159 11.51 -10.20 -1.54
CA GLN A 159 12.23 -11.46 -1.69
C GLN A 159 12.60 -11.71 -3.16
N ALA A 160 13.63 -12.53 -3.40
CA ALA A 160 14.05 -12.85 -4.75
C ALA A 160 12.93 -13.53 -5.55
N GLY A 161 12.51 -12.89 -6.65
CA GLY A 161 11.39 -13.35 -7.48
C GLY A 161 10.02 -12.81 -7.03
N GLY A 162 9.95 -12.14 -5.88
CA GLY A 162 8.78 -11.40 -5.43
C GLY A 162 8.53 -10.16 -6.28
N THR A 163 7.26 -9.85 -6.50
CA THR A 163 6.82 -8.72 -7.31
C THR A 163 5.85 -7.83 -6.55
N TYR A 164 5.66 -6.59 -7.01
CA TYR A 164 4.61 -5.72 -6.49
C TYR A 164 3.21 -6.36 -6.58
N ALA A 165 2.95 -7.14 -7.63
CA ALA A 165 1.68 -7.84 -7.79
C ALA A 165 1.44 -8.89 -6.70
N ASP A 166 2.50 -9.56 -6.24
CA ASP A 166 2.43 -10.51 -5.13
C ASP A 166 2.08 -9.78 -3.83
N VAL A 167 2.73 -8.65 -3.54
CA VAL A 167 2.43 -7.80 -2.38
C VAL A 167 0.96 -7.38 -2.37
N ILE A 168 0.43 -6.90 -3.50
CA ILE A 168 -0.98 -6.49 -3.58
C ILE A 168 -1.93 -7.69 -3.41
N SER A 169 -1.59 -8.84 -4.00
CA SER A 169 -2.38 -10.07 -3.81
C SER A 169 -2.41 -10.49 -2.34
N GLU A 170 -1.26 -10.47 -1.66
CA GLU A 170 -1.14 -10.86 -0.26
C GLU A 170 -1.88 -9.91 0.68
N LEU A 171 -1.87 -8.60 0.38
CA LEU A 171 -2.68 -7.59 1.08
C LEU A 171 -4.19 -7.79 0.84
N ALA A 172 -4.58 -8.30 -0.33
CA ALA A 172 -5.97 -8.59 -0.66
C ALA A 172 -6.48 -9.88 0.01
N THR A 173 -5.61 -10.87 0.19
CA THR A 173 -5.96 -12.14 0.87
C THR A 173 -5.77 -12.07 2.39
N GLY A 174 -5.02 -11.09 2.88
CA GLY A 174 -4.62 -10.97 4.29
C GLY A 174 -3.48 -11.92 4.68
N GLU A 175 -2.74 -12.46 3.70
CA GLU A 175 -1.49 -13.18 3.95
C GLU A 175 -0.42 -12.21 4.40
N LEU A 176 -0.39 -11.01 3.81
CA LEU A 176 0.33 -9.83 4.30
C LEU A 176 -0.69 -8.84 4.87
N ARG A 177 -0.41 -8.33 6.07
CA ARG A 177 -1.19 -7.35 6.82
C ARG A 177 -0.26 -6.32 7.42
N ILE A 178 -0.79 -5.12 7.53
CA ILE A 178 -0.11 -3.94 8.04
C ILE A 178 -0.86 -3.52 9.30
N GLY A 179 -0.15 -3.49 10.42
CA GLY A 179 -0.62 -3.01 11.71
C GLY A 179 -0.07 -1.62 12.02
N ILE A 180 -0.87 -0.82 12.71
CA ILE A 180 -0.43 0.46 13.27
C ILE A 180 -0.85 0.59 14.72
N HIS A 181 0.01 1.18 15.54
CA HIS A 181 -0.36 1.65 16.88
C HIS A 181 -0.46 3.18 16.85
N VAL A 182 -1.56 3.69 17.40
CA VAL A 182 -1.91 5.11 17.33
C VAL A 182 -2.15 5.62 18.73
N GLN A 183 -1.53 6.74 19.04
CA GLN A 183 -1.60 7.40 20.34
C GLN A 183 -2.05 8.86 20.19
N ALA A 184 -2.10 9.57 21.31
CA ALA A 184 -2.42 11.00 21.36
C ALA A 184 -3.75 11.36 20.69
N PHE A 185 -4.73 10.47 20.79
CA PHE A 185 -6.12 10.83 20.52
C PHE A 185 -6.55 11.98 21.43
N GLN A 186 -7.54 12.77 21.01
CA GLN A 186 -8.07 13.85 21.84
C GLN A 186 -8.56 13.38 23.23
N SER A 187 -8.99 12.12 23.32
CA SER A 187 -9.35 11.43 24.56
C SER A 187 -8.16 11.22 25.52
N GLY A 188 -6.93 11.32 25.03
CA GLY A 188 -5.70 10.86 25.69
C GLY A 188 -5.44 9.36 25.54
N GLY A 189 -6.28 8.65 24.77
CA GLY A 189 -6.21 7.20 24.57
C GLY A 189 -5.23 6.76 23.48
N SER A 190 -5.21 5.44 23.27
CA SER A 190 -4.45 4.76 22.23
C SER A 190 -5.26 3.58 21.69
N GLU A 191 -5.13 3.32 20.39
CA GLU A 191 -5.77 2.20 19.70
C GLU A 191 -4.80 1.58 18.70
N SER A 192 -4.98 0.30 18.44
CA SER A 192 -4.29 -0.41 17.37
C SER A 192 -5.23 -0.73 16.24
N PHE A 193 -4.71 -0.75 15.01
CA PHE A 193 -5.47 -1.01 13.81
C PHE A 193 -4.72 -1.95 12.88
N VAL A 194 -5.46 -2.63 12.00
CA VAL A 194 -4.91 -3.43 10.89
C VAL A 194 -5.59 -3.04 9.59
N ASN A 195 -4.85 -3.06 8.48
CA ASN A 195 -5.38 -2.68 7.19
C ASN A 195 -6.59 -3.53 6.80
N VAL A 196 -7.56 -2.91 6.12
CA VAL A 196 -8.62 -3.66 5.48
C VAL A 196 -8.11 -4.24 4.16
N PRO A 197 -8.50 -5.46 3.77
CA PRO A 197 -8.07 -6.05 2.50
C PRO A 197 -8.44 -5.17 1.30
N VAL A 198 -7.55 -5.14 0.30
CA VAL A 198 -7.78 -4.38 -0.95
C VAL A 198 -9.06 -4.90 -1.61
N PRO A 199 -10.05 -4.04 -1.91
CA PRO A 199 -11.16 -4.42 -2.77
C PRO A 199 -10.62 -4.69 -4.19
N GLU A 200 -10.73 -5.95 -4.65
CA GLU A 200 -10.38 -6.36 -6.01
C GLU A 200 -10.88 -5.33 -7.05
N PRO A 201 -9.98 -4.72 -7.85
CA PRO A 201 -10.40 -3.74 -8.83
C PRO A 201 -11.43 -4.34 -9.79
N GLY A 202 -12.54 -3.64 -10.02
CA GLY A 202 -13.60 -4.07 -10.97
C GLY A 202 -13.11 -4.29 -12.42
N THR A 203 -11.84 -3.99 -12.70
CA THR A 203 -11.16 -4.32 -13.96
C THR A 203 -11.09 -5.82 -14.21
N ALA A 204 -10.98 -6.68 -13.19
CA ALA A 204 -11.04 -8.13 -13.38
C ALA A 204 -12.41 -8.58 -13.93
N LEU A 205 -13.49 -7.97 -13.41
CA LEU A 205 -14.84 -8.16 -13.93
C LEU A 205 -14.97 -7.62 -15.36
N LEU A 206 -14.47 -6.42 -15.65
CA LEU A 206 -14.52 -5.82 -16.99
C LEU A 206 -13.69 -6.60 -18.02
N LEU A 207 -12.53 -7.12 -17.64
CA LEU A 207 -11.70 -7.99 -18.49
C LEU A 207 -12.43 -9.31 -18.76
N GLY A 208 -13.02 -9.92 -17.74
CA GLY A 208 -13.86 -11.11 -17.90
C GLY A 208 -15.04 -10.88 -18.85
N LEU A 209 -15.74 -9.74 -18.72
CA LEU A 209 -16.82 -9.35 -19.61
C LEU A 209 -16.32 -9.03 -21.04
N GLY A 210 -15.17 -8.39 -21.17
CA GLY A 210 -14.55 -8.08 -22.46
C GLY A 210 -14.14 -9.34 -23.23
N LEU A 211 -13.50 -10.30 -22.56
CA LEU A 211 -13.07 -11.57 -23.16
C LEU A 211 -14.26 -12.46 -23.55
N THR A 212 -15.30 -12.50 -22.73
CA THR A 212 -16.54 -13.22 -23.05
C THR A 212 -17.27 -12.60 -24.25
N ALA A 213 -17.37 -11.27 -24.32
CA ALA A 213 -17.93 -10.57 -25.47
C ALA A 213 -17.14 -10.82 -26.77
N LEU A 214 -15.80 -10.83 -26.70
CA LEU A 214 -14.93 -11.16 -27.85
C LEU A 214 -15.07 -12.62 -28.30
N GLY A 215 -15.21 -13.55 -27.35
CA GLY A 215 -15.45 -14.97 -27.62
C GLY A 215 -16.79 -15.24 -28.32
N LEU A 216 -17.85 -14.55 -27.89
CA LEU A 216 -19.18 -14.65 -28.51
C LEU A 216 -19.20 -14.04 -29.93
N ARG A 217 -18.49 -12.93 -30.15
CA ARG A 217 -18.40 -12.27 -31.47
C ARG A 217 -17.70 -13.12 -32.53
N ARG A 218 -16.73 -13.97 -32.15
CA ARG A 218 -16.06 -14.89 -33.08
C ARG A 218 -16.95 -16.03 -33.57
N ARG A 219 -17.97 -16.44 -32.80
CA ARG A 219 -18.89 -17.53 -33.19
C ARG A 219 -19.98 -17.08 -34.16
N SER A 220 -20.27 -15.78 -34.25
CA SER A 220 -21.32 -15.23 -35.12
C SER A 220 -20.87 -14.93 -36.56
N GLY A 221 -19.60 -15.17 -36.92
CA GLY A 221 -19.05 -14.85 -38.25
C GLY A 221 -18.69 -16.05 -39.12
N SER A 222 -19.24 -17.24 -38.83
CA SER A 222 -18.91 -18.51 -39.52
C SER A 222 -20.04 -19.09 -40.38
N ASP A 223 -21.01 -18.27 -40.78
CA ASP A 223 -22.11 -18.65 -41.71
C ASP A 223 -21.99 -17.93 -43.05
#